data_AF-A0A348YAN5-F1
#
_entry.id   AF-A0A348YAN5-F1
#
_cell.length_a   1.000
_cell.length_b   1.000
_cell.length_c   1.000
_cell.angle_alpha   90.00
_cell.angle_beta   90.00
_cell.angle_gamma   90.00
#
_symmetry.space_group_name_H-M   'P 1'
#
loop_
_entity.id
_entity.type
_entity.pdbx_description
1 polymer ?
#
loop_
_entity_poly.entity_id
_entity_poly.type
_entity_poly.pdbx_seq_one_letter_code
_entity_poly.pdbx_strand_id
1 'polypeptide(L)'
;MPNAKKKCRHCKVYATPDSGVKVPLGFFCSMACAVQHGKKAATAFSDKRKRESLTKLKEKVKTVSEWRVEAQSAFNAYIRHRDRHLPCISCDETGRHEGIGGYWDAGHYRSRGAAKHLSFHLHNCHKQCHKCNRYLSGNVVEYRHRLIERIGLITVEALEYNNCT
;
A
#
# COMPACT_ATOMS: atom_id res chain seq x y z
N MET A 1 -59.86 -35.41 12.46
CA MET A 1 -58.39 -35.62 12.56
C MET A 1 -57.74 -34.25 12.73
N PRO A 2 -56.82 -34.03 13.69
CA PRO A 2 -56.35 -32.69 13.97
C PRO A 2 -55.37 -32.26 12.88
N ASN A 3 -55.84 -31.43 11.96
CA ASN A 3 -55.02 -30.81 10.93
C ASN A 3 -54.24 -29.64 11.58
N ALA A 4 -53.30 -30.00 12.47
CA ALA A 4 -52.55 -29.03 13.26
C ALA A 4 -51.82 -28.06 12.32
N LYS A 5 -52.13 -26.77 12.44
CA LYS A 5 -51.52 -25.73 11.61
C LYS A 5 -49.99 -25.79 11.74
N LYS A 6 -49.29 -25.77 10.62
CA LYS A 6 -47.82 -25.82 10.57
C LYS A 6 -47.25 -24.43 10.35
N LYS A 7 -46.14 -24.14 11.03
CA LYS A 7 -45.43 -22.85 10.94
C LYS A 7 -44.50 -22.83 9.72
N CYS A 8 -44.65 -21.82 8.86
CA CYS A 8 -43.75 -21.61 7.73
C CYS A 8 -42.33 -21.29 8.20
N ARG A 9 -41.31 -21.98 7.69
CA ARG A 9 -39.91 -21.72 8.09
C ARG A 9 -39.37 -20.37 7.62
N HIS A 10 -39.93 -19.80 6.55
CA HIS A 10 -39.56 -18.49 6.02
C HIS A 10 -40.26 -17.32 6.74
N CYS A 11 -41.57 -17.16 6.53
CA CYS A 11 -42.35 -16.01 7.03
C CYS A 11 -42.93 -16.21 8.44
N LYS A 12 -42.76 -17.39 9.05
CA LYS A 12 -43.24 -17.73 10.41
C LYS A 12 -44.76 -17.73 10.62
N VAL A 13 -45.55 -17.54 9.56
CA VAL A 13 -47.03 -17.65 9.59
C VAL A 13 -47.47 -19.11 9.68
N TYR A 14 -48.55 -19.37 10.41
CA TYR A 14 -49.19 -20.68 10.52
C TYR A 14 -50.16 -20.91 9.36
N ALA A 15 -50.01 -22.02 8.63
CA ALA A 15 -50.90 -22.42 7.55
C ALA A 15 -51.41 -23.86 7.77
N THR A 16 -52.54 -24.20 7.16
CA THR A 16 -53.00 -25.60 7.16
C THR A 16 -52.04 -26.45 6.31
N PRO A 17 -51.79 -27.72 6.69
CA PRO A 17 -50.95 -28.62 5.90
C PRO A 17 -51.36 -28.74 4.43
N ASP A 18 -52.65 -28.62 4.11
CA ASP A 18 -53.20 -28.76 2.75
C ASP A 18 -52.93 -27.54 1.85
N SER A 19 -52.78 -26.35 2.44
CA SER A 19 -52.51 -25.10 1.69
C SER A 19 -51.02 -24.81 1.51
N GLY A 20 -50.16 -25.54 2.20
CA GLY A 20 -48.72 -25.33 2.19
C GLY A 20 -47.95 -26.40 1.42
N VAL A 21 -46.66 -26.14 1.21
CA VAL A 21 -45.74 -27.06 0.52
C VAL A 21 -44.76 -27.62 1.54
N LYS A 22 -44.64 -28.96 1.59
CA LYS A 22 -43.61 -29.66 2.35
C LYS A 22 -42.47 -30.04 1.41
N VAL A 23 -41.28 -29.51 1.66
CA VAL A 23 -40.04 -29.87 0.97
C VAL A 23 -39.02 -30.43 1.99
N PRO A 24 -37.88 -31.02 1.58
CA PRO A 24 -36.88 -31.52 2.53
C PRO A 24 -36.36 -30.47 3.52
N LEU A 25 -36.35 -29.20 3.12
CA LEU A 25 -35.97 -28.05 3.96
C LEU A 25 -37.01 -27.71 5.04
N GLY A 26 -38.21 -28.28 4.99
CA GLY A 26 -39.31 -28.13 5.94
C GLY A 26 -40.63 -27.70 5.31
N PHE A 27 -41.55 -27.21 6.15
CA PHE A 27 -42.87 -26.73 5.71
C PHE A 27 -42.87 -25.23 5.42
N PHE A 28 -43.53 -24.83 4.32
CA PHE A 28 -43.68 -23.45 3.88
C PHE A 28 -45.13 -23.17 3.48
N CYS A 29 -45.62 -21.95 3.72
CA CYS A 29 -46.98 -21.56 3.34
C CYS A 29 -47.17 -21.38 1.82
N SER A 30 -46.08 -21.25 1.05
CA SER A 30 -46.10 -21.17 -0.42
C SER A 30 -44.76 -21.57 -1.01
N MET A 31 -44.74 -21.92 -2.30
CA MET A 31 -43.51 -22.21 -3.03
C MET A 31 -42.54 -21.01 -3.04
N ALA A 32 -43.08 -19.78 -3.11
CA ALA A 32 -42.27 -18.55 -3.03
C ALA A 32 -41.49 -18.46 -1.72
N CYS A 33 -42.11 -18.81 -0.58
CA CYS A 33 -41.44 -18.85 0.73
C CYS A 33 -40.33 -19.91 0.78
N ALA A 34 -40.53 -21.08 0.13
CA ALA A 34 -39.51 -22.12 0.05
C ALA A 34 -38.28 -21.64 -0.76
N VAL A 35 -38.51 -21.03 -1.93
CA VAL A 35 -37.46 -20.48 -2.79
C VAL A 35 -36.69 -19.36 -2.09
N GLN A 36 -37.38 -18.42 -1.44
CA GLN A 36 -36.73 -17.32 -0.72
C GLN A 36 -35.88 -17.81 0.46
N HIS A 37 -36.32 -18.87 1.15
CA HIS A 37 -35.53 -19.49 2.21
C HIS A 37 -34.25 -20.15 1.69
N GLY A 38 -34.33 -20.89 0.58
CA GLY A 38 -33.17 -21.49 -0.08
C GLY A 38 -32.18 -20.45 -0.62
N LYS A 39 -32.69 -19.37 -1.23
CA LYS A 39 -31.86 -18.27 -1.76
C LYS A 39 -31.01 -17.62 -0.67
N LYS A 40 -31.55 -17.34 0.52
CA LYS A 40 -30.78 -16.74 1.63
C LYS A 40 -29.55 -17.55 2.03
N ALA A 41 -29.69 -18.87 2.11
CA ALA A 41 -28.57 -19.76 2.44
C ALA A 41 -27.56 -19.82 1.29
N ALA A 42 -28.03 -19.91 0.04
CA ALA A 42 -27.18 -19.93 -1.15
C ALA A 42 -26.40 -18.61 -1.34
N THR A 43 -27.04 -17.45 -1.12
CA THR A 43 -26.36 -16.15 -1.21
C THR A 43 -25.33 -15.99 -0.10
N ALA A 44 -25.67 -16.32 1.15
CA ALA A 44 -24.72 -16.25 2.26
C ALA A 44 -23.48 -17.12 2.03
N PHE A 45 -23.66 -18.33 1.48
CA PHE A 45 -22.56 -19.22 1.13
C PHE A 45 -21.72 -18.68 -0.05
N SER A 46 -22.36 -18.16 -1.09
CA SER A 46 -21.69 -17.51 -2.22
C SER A 46 -20.87 -16.30 -1.77
N ASP A 47 -21.44 -15.44 -0.93
CA ASP A 47 -20.78 -14.25 -0.41
C ASP A 47 -19.60 -14.60 0.49
N LYS A 48 -19.74 -15.66 1.31
CA LYS A 48 -18.61 -16.20 2.10
C LYS A 48 -17.47 -16.66 1.19
N ARG A 49 -17.76 -17.47 0.16
CA ARG A 49 -16.75 -17.92 -0.81
C ARG A 49 -16.09 -16.74 -1.56
N LYS A 50 -16.89 -15.76 -1.97
CA LYS A 50 -16.36 -14.54 -2.62
C LYS A 50 -15.41 -13.80 -1.67
N ARG A 51 -15.79 -13.58 -0.42
CA ARG A 51 -14.93 -12.94 0.60
C ARG A 51 -13.63 -13.71 0.79
N GLU A 52 -13.70 -15.03 0.96
CA GLU A 52 -12.52 -15.88 1.09
C GLU A 52 -11.59 -15.78 -0.14
N SER A 53 -12.16 -15.79 -1.35
CA SER A 53 -11.38 -15.62 -2.58
C SER A 53 -10.73 -14.25 -2.69
N LEU A 54 -11.45 -13.18 -2.34
CA LEU A 54 -10.94 -11.82 -2.35
C LEU A 54 -9.85 -11.60 -1.30
N THR A 55 -9.98 -12.19 -0.11
CA THR A 55 -8.94 -12.14 0.92
C THR A 55 -7.66 -12.82 0.41
N LYS A 56 -7.77 -14.04 -0.15
CA LYS A 56 -6.63 -14.76 -0.73
C LYS A 56 -5.99 -14.00 -1.89
N LEU A 57 -6.78 -13.31 -2.72
CA LEU A 57 -6.25 -12.47 -3.80
C LEU A 57 -5.52 -11.26 -3.25
N LYS A 58 -6.08 -10.58 -2.24
CA LYS A 58 -5.43 -9.43 -1.59
C LYS A 58 -4.11 -9.81 -0.93
N GLU A 59 -4.03 -10.97 -0.29
CA GLU A 59 -2.78 -11.49 0.30
C GLU A 59 -1.68 -11.76 -0.73
N LYS A 60 -2.06 -12.08 -1.97
CA LYS A 60 -1.11 -12.31 -3.08
C LYS A 60 -0.67 -11.04 -3.78
N VAL A 61 -1.41 -9.95 -3.63
CA VAL A 61 -1.11 -8.68 -4.30
C VAL A 61 -0.27 -7.83 -3.37
N LYS A 62 0.87 -7.36 -3.90
CA LYS A 62 1.72 -6.40 -3.17
C LYS A 62 0.93 -5.14 -2.84
N THR A 63 1.02 -4.74 -1.59
CA THR A 63 0.52 -3.48 -1.06
C THR A 63 1.30 -2.30 -1.63
N VAL A 64 0.70 -1.11 -1.58
CA VAL A 64 1.38 0.15 -1.99
C VAL A 64 2.69 0.36 -1.19
N SER A 65 2.75 -0.08 0.06
CA SER A 65 3.95 0.01 0.90
C SER A 65 5.09 -0.84 0.34
N GLU A 66 4.80 -2.10 0.00
CA GLU A 66 5.79 -3.02 -0.58
C GLU A 66 6.33 -2.48 -1.91
N TRP A 67 5.43 -2.03 -2.80
CA TRP A 67 5.83 -1.37 -4.04
C TRP A 67 6.71 -0.15 -3.80
N ARG A 68 6.41 0.65 -2.76
CA ARG A 68 7.21 1.84 -2.42
C ARG A 68 8.61 1.47 -1.93
N VAL A 69 8.76 0.39 -1.18
CA VAL A 69 10.07 -0.11 -0.73
C VAL A 69 10.91 -0.57 -1.91
N GLU A 70 10.32 -1.31 -2.84
CA GLU A 70 10.99 -1.74 -4.08
C GLU A 70 11.39 -0.55 -4.96
N ALA A 71 10.46 0.38 -5.18
CA ALA A 71 10.72 1.61 -5.93
C ALA A 71 11.83 2.45 -5.28
N GLN A 72 11.84 2.59 -3.95
CA GLN A 72 12.90 3.33 -3.24
C GLN A 72 14.25 2.64 -3.39
N SER A 73 14.29 1.31 -3.33
CA SER A 73 15.52 0.54 -3.49
C SER A 73 16.11 0.72 -4.90
N ALA A 74 15.26 0.63 -5.93
CA ALA A 74 15.63 0.89 -7.31
C ALA A 74 16.09 2.35 -7.54
N PHE A 75 15.34 3.31 -7.00
CA PHE A 75 15.68 4.74 -7.06
C PHE A 75 17.04 5.03 -6.41
N ASN A 76 17.28 4.49 -5.21
CA ASN A 76 18.56 4.67 -4.51
C ASN A 76 19.73 4.06 -5.28
N ALA A 77 19.53 2.90 -5.91
CA ALA A 77 20.54 2.30 -6.78
C ALA A 77 20.84 3.18 -7.99
N TYR A 78 19.81 3.73 -8.63
CA TYR A 78 19.97 4.67 -9.74
C TYR A 78 20.74 5.94 -9.33
N ILE A 79 20.40 6.58 -8.21
CA ILE A 79 21.10 7.80 -7.75
C ILE A 79 22.60 7.54 -7.51
N ARG A 80 22.94 6.43 -6.86
CA ARG A 80 24.34 6.03 -6.64
C ARG A 80 25.09 5.78 -7.95
N HIS A 81 24.41 5.21 -8.94
CA HIS A 81 24.99 4.97 -10.26
C HIS A 81 25.15 6.27 -11.07
N ARG A 82 24.14 7.15 -11.07
CA ARG A 82 24.16 8.47 -11.71
C ARG A 82 25.34 9.31 -11.21
N ASP A 83 25.53 9.35 -9.89
CA ASP A 83 26.53 10.18 -9.22
C ASP A 83 27.86 9.43 -8.97
N ARG A 84 28.07 8.27 -9.59
CA ARG A 84 29.20 7.37 -9.25
C ARG A 84 30.56 8.05 -9.34
N HIS A 85 30.73 8.98 -10.28
CA HIS A 85 31.98 9.72 -10.52
C HIS A 85 32.05 11.08 -9.83
N LEU A 86 31.01 11.48 -9.10
CA LEU A 86 31.00 12.73 -8.34
C LEU A 86 31.47 12.49 -6.91
N PRO A 87 32.05 13.48 -6.21
CA PRO A 87 32.25 13.38 -4.76
C PRO A 87 30.91 13.36 -4.02
N CYS A 88 30.97 13.09 -2.71
CA CYS A 88 29.85 13.29 -1.80
C CYS A 88 29.18 14.66 -2.03
N ILE A 89 27.84 14.72 -1.99
CA ILE A 89 27.12 16.00 -2.09
C ILE A 89 27.35 16.95 -0.90
N SER A 90 27.95 16.49 0.19
CA SER A 90 28.14 17.31 1.41
C SER A 90 29.57 17.35 1.94
N CYS A 91 30.52 16.73 1.24
CA CYS A 91 31.96 16.81 1.55
C CYS A 91 32.78 16.43 0.32
N ASP A 92 34.10 16.50 0.40
CA ASP A 92 34.99 16.23 -0.75
C ASP A 92 35.43 14.77 -0.87
N GLU A 93 34.77 13.89 -0.12
CA GLU A 93 35.05 12.47 -0.14
C GLU A 93 34.74 11.88 -1.52
N THR A 94 35.70 11.08 -2.01
CA THR A 94 35.62 10.36 -3.29
C THR A 94 35.83 8.86 -3.12
N GLY A 95 35.89 8.40 -1.85
CA GLY A 95 36.21 7.05 -1.39
C GLY A 95 35.82 5.90 -2.33
N ARG A 96 36.80 5.01 -2.51
CA ARG A 96 36.62 3.76 -3.26
C ARG A 96 35.77 2.77 -2.47
N HIS A 97 35.02 1.98 -3.22
CA HIS A 97 33.95 1.12 -2.76
C HIS A 97 34.51 -0.18 -2.14
N GLU A 98 35.11 -0.14 -0.94
CA GLU A 98 35.90 -1.27 -0.41
C GLU A 98 35.34 -1.92 0.88
N GLY A 99 34.06 -1.71 1.20
CA GLY A 99 33.42 -2.30 2.40
C GLY A 99 32.11 -3.06 2.13
N ILE A 100 31.87 -4.11 2.91
CA ILE A 100 30.58 -4.80 3.02
C ILE A 100 29.56 -3.81 3.58
N GLY A 101 28.47 -3.56 2.85
CA GLY A 101 27.44 -2.57 3.21
C GLY A 101 27.51 -1.25 2.44
N GLY A 102 28.51 -1.07 1.57
CA GLY A 102 28.72 0.15 0.79
C GLY A 102 29.22 1.32 1.64
N TYR A 103 29.78 2.34 1.01
CA TYR A 103 30.18 3.60 1.67
C TYR A 103 29.19 4.74 1.37
N TRP A 104 28.32 4.51 0.38
CA TRP A 104 27.50 5.51 -0.28
C TRP A 104 26.01 5.24 -0.12
N ASP A 105 25.30 6.26 0.35
CA ASP A 105 23.84 6.32 0.39
C ASP A 105 23.30 7.24 -0.72
N ALA A 106 21.99 7.16 -0.95
CA ALA A 106 21.24 8.17 -1.70
C ALA A 106 20.58 9.11 -0.68
N GLY A 107 21.25 10.23 -0.38
CA GLY A 107 20.83 11.20 0.64
C GLY A 107 19.84 12.21 0.09
N HIS A 108 18.78 12.50 0.85
CA HIS A 108 17.74 13.45 0.47
C HIS A 108 18.01 14.84 1.08
N TYR A 109 18.00 15.89 0.25
CA TYR A 109 18.14 17.27 0.71
C TYR A 109 16.95 17.68 1.61
N ARG A 110 15.73 17.54 1.08
CA ARG A 110 14.49 17.57 1.85
C ARG A 110 14.17 16.14 2.27
N SER A 111 14.28 15.86 3.57
CA SER A 111 14.13 14.51 4.11
C SER A 111 12.78 13.88 3.74
N ARG A 112 12.75 12.54 3.63
CA ARG A 112 11.50 11.79 3.35
C ARG A 112 10.42 12.00 4.40
N GLY A 113 10.79 12.38 5.63
CA GLY A 113 9.85 12.73 6.69
C GLY A 113 9.21 14.10 6.48
N ALA A 114 10.00 15.07 6.02
CA ALA A 114 9.55 16.45 5.81
C ALA A 114 8.83 16.65 4.45
N ALA A 115 9.23 15.92 3.40
CA ALA A 115 8.70 16.10 2.05
C ALA A 115 8.56 14.74 1.32
N LYS A 116 7.51 13.98 1.64
CA LYS A 116 7.26 12.65 1.05
C LYS A 116 7.05 12.69 -0.46
N HIS A 117 6.43 13.73 -0.98
CA HIS A 117 6.20 13.95 -2.41
C HIS A 117 7.50 14.13 -3.19
N LEU A 118 8.56 14.63 -2.55
CA LEU A 118 9.90 14.79 -3.16
C LEU A 118 10.79 13.55 -3.04
N SER A 119 10.31 12.44 -2.49
CA SER A 119 11.14 11.24 -2.23
C SER A 119 11.74 10.61 -3.49
N PHE A 120 11.08 10.77 -4.64
CA PHE A 120 11.53 10.32 -5.95
C PHE A 120 11.97 11.47 -6.88
N HIS A 121 12.10 12.68 -6.35
CA HIS A 121 12.53 13.83 -7.15
C HIS A 121 14.05 13.82 -7.34
N LEU A 122 14.52 13.78 -8.59
CA LEU A 122 15.94 13.60 -8.91
C LEU A 122 16.85 14.73 -8.39
N HIS A 123 16.35 15.96 -8.35
CA HIS A 123 17.09 17.09 -7.80
C HIS A 123 17.11 17.10 -6.25
N ASN A 124 16.26 16.31 -5.60
CA ASN A 124 16.18 16.24 -4.14
C ASN A 124 17.09 15.14 -3.55
N CYS A 125 17.65 14.23 -4.37
CA CYS A 125 18.38 13.06 -3.87
C CYS A 125 19.67 12.79 -4.63
N HIS A 126 20.80 12.73 -3.92
CA HIS A 126 22.15 12.65 -4.50
C HIS A 126 23.02 11.68 -3.70
N LYS A 127 24.14 11.22 -4.29
CA LYS A 127 25.10 10.36 -3.60
C LYS A 127 25.72 11.09 -2.40
N GLN A 128 25.63 10.48 -1.23
CA GLN A 128 26.13 11.02 0.03
C GLN A 128 26.86 9.93 0.82
N CYS A 129 27.98 10.25 1.46
CA CYS A 129 28.70 9.30 2.30
C CYS A 129 27.92 9.01 3.59
N HIS A 130 28.16 7.85 4.20
CA HIS A 130 27.53 7.47 5.47
C HIS A 130 27.76 8.49 6.58
N LYS A 131 28.95 9.10 6.64
CA LYS A 131 29.28 10.14 7.62
C LYS A 131 28.32 11.32 7.56
N CYS A 132 28.21 11.94 6.40
CA CYS A 132 27.34 13.09 6.20
C CYS A 132 25.86 12.71 6.32
N ASN A 133 25.44 11.60 5.71
CA ASN A 133 24.03 11.23 5.66
C ASN A 133 23.50 10.76 7.02
N ARG A 134 24.18 9.81 7.67
CA ARG A 134 23.66 9.09 8.85
C ARG A 134 24.05 9.73 10.17
N TYR A 135 25.27 10.29 10.28
CA TYR A 135 25.79 10.78 11.56
C TYR A 135 25.74 12.30 11.69
N LEU A 136 25.69 13.05 10.57
CA LEU A 136 25.60 14.52 10.56
C LEU A 136 24.23 15.03 10.12
N SER A 137 23.18 14.22 10.28
CA SER A 137 21.80 14.60 9.95
C SER A 137 21.63 15.11 8.52
N GLY A 138 22.29 14.46 7.55
CA GLY A 138 22.28 14.86 6.15
C GLY A 138 23.22 16.02 5.80
N ASN A 139 23.97 16.57 6.76
CA ASN A 139 24.90 17.68 6.60
C ASN A 139 24.34 18.81 5.71
N VAL A 140 23.13 19.27 6.05
CA VAL A 140 22.23 20.03 5.15
C VAL A 140 22.83 21.36 4.67
N VAL A 141 23.61 22.05 5.50
CA VAL A 141 24.26 23.32 5.14
C VAL A 141 25.25 23.09 3.99
N GLU A 142 26.17 22.15 4.17
CA GLU A 142 27.15 21.75 3.14
C GLU A 142 26.48 21.14 1.90
N TYR A 143 25.40 20.38 2.11
CA TYR A 143 24.58 19.85 1.02
C TYR A 143 24.05 21.01 0.16
N ARG A 144 23.45 22.03 0.80
CA ARG A 144 22.85 23.18 0.10
C ARG A 144 23.88 23.91 -0.75
N HIS A 145 25.07 24.20 -0.22
CA HIS A 145 26.12 24.90 -0.95
C HIS A 145 26.48 24.18 -2.26
N ARG A 146 26.81 22.88 -2.19
CA ARG A 146 27.15 22.09 -3.38
C ARG A 146 25.94 21.81 -4.28
N LEU A 147 24.72 21.79 -3.73
CA LEU A 147 23.51 21.63 -4.52
C LEU A 147 23.26 22.86 -5.41
N ILE A 148 23.46 24.07 -4.89
CA ILE A 148 23.38 25.32 -5.67
C ILE A 148 24.36 25.28 -6.84
N GLU A 149 25.59 24.80 -6.61
CA GLU A 149 26.59 24.63 -7.68
C GLU A 149 26.14 23.64 -8.76
N ARG A 150 25.43 22.57 -8.38
CA ARG A 150 25.00 21.50 -9.31
C ARG A 150 23.75 21.83 -10.13
N ILE A 151 22.74 22.44 -9.51
CA ILE A 151 21.42 22.63 -10.13
C ILE A 151 20.95 24.09 -10.18
N GLY A 152 21.76 25.02 -9.67
CA GLY A 152 21.44 26.45 -9.59
C GLY A 152 20.52 26.81 -8.42
N LEU A 153 20.62 28.06 -7.96
CA LEU A 153 19.86 28.57 -6.82
C LEU A 153 18.34 28.47 -7.03
N ILE A 154 17.85 28.82 -8.21
CA ILE A 154 16.41 28.79 -8.54
C ILE A 154 15.81 27.41 -8.29
N THR A 155 16.51 26.36 -8.71
CA THR A 155 16.04 24.98 -8.54
C THR A 155 16.08 24.54 -7.08
N VAL A 156 17.09 24.97 -6.32
CA VAL A 156 17.19 24.70 -4.88
C VAL A 156 16.04 25.37 -4.13
N GLU A 157 15.79 26.65 -4.39
CA GLU A 157 14.69 27.39 -3.78
C GLU A 157 13.34 26.76 -4.13
N ALA A 158 13.15 26.33 -5.39
CA ALA A 158 11.95 25.61 -5.78
C ALA A 158 11.72 24.32 -4.95
N LEU A 159 12.78 23.59 -4.58
CA LEU A 159 12.67 22.43 -3.69
C LEU A 159 12.35 22.82 -2.24
N GLU A 160 12.93 23.92 -1.76
CA GLU A 160 12.73 24.44 -0.40
C GLU A 160 11.30 24.94 -0.19
N TYR A 161 10.73 25.60 -1.21
CA TYR A 161 9.38 26.14 -1.17
C TYR A 161 8.30 25.12 -1.60
N ASN A 162 8.68 23.96 -2.14
CA ASN A 162 7.72 22.91 -2.50
C ASN A 162 7.23 22.15 -1.26
N ASN A 163 6.18 22.68 -0.66
CA ASN A 163 5.51 22.13 0.52
C ASN A 163 4.17 21.45 0.21
N CYS A 164 3.88 21.18 -1.06
CA CYS A 164 2.65 20.50 -1.48
C CYS A 164 2.68 19.03 -1.05
N THR A 165 1.84 18.65 -0.09
CA THR A 165 1.75 17.28 0.45
C THR A 165 0.93 16.33 -0.41
#